data_AF-A0A3D1PBN5-F1
#
_entry.id   AF-A0A3D1PBN5-F1
#
_cell.length_a   1.000
_cell.length_b   1.000
_cell.length_c   1.000
_cell.angle_alpha   90.00
_cell.angle_beta   90.00
_cell.angle_gamma   90.00
#
_symmetry.space_group_name_H-M   'P 1'
#
loop_
_entity.id
_entity.type
_entity.pdbx_description
1 polymer ?
#
loop_
_entity_poly.entity_id
_entity_poly.type
_entity_poly.pdbx_seq_one_letter_code
_entity_poly.pdbx_strand_id
1 'polypeptide(L)'
;MLIKFGFSTLRQNLRVRTHNSEQGRLFFPSSPCSLLAGSWLLACGLLFSTIDCLIFPATARAEQAVLGVVKSEENAAQWTEITSRLQLAGVAYCTISLPDVQSAADLGDRAVLFLPNVQAIAPTQAIALEDWMSHGGRVIASGPTGNMSPPGVRQLLGSLLGAYWGFPLTAPANLQPLRTNGRDWLRQAGKGGQISGGVVIPTGINSKPVAIWQSKENQAAVVTTDRSTVLGWFWGVNTVAPQEFDSAWLRAALSQYIQLPATATATEPAKNCNNIATADVAQGS
;
A
#
# COMPACT_ATOMS: atom_id res chain seq x y z
N MET A 1 -55.40 -13.47 -24.07
CA MET A 1 -55.27 -12.88 -22.74
C MET A 1 -53.90 -12.21 -22.68
N LEU A 2 -53.84 -10.91 -22.98
CA LEU A 2 -52.63 -10.10 -23.05
C LEU A 2 -52.49 -9.32 -21.74
N ILE A 3 -51.33 -9.39 -21.08
CA ILE A 3 -50.98 -8.48 -19.99
C ILE A 3 -49.71 -7.75 -20.40
N LYS A 4 -49.87 -6.48 -20.80
CA LYS A 4 -48.80 -5.51 -21.04
C LYS A 4 -48.39 -4.92 -19.70
N PHE A 5 -47.12 -5.06 -19.32
CA PHE A 5 -46.49 -4.26 -18.28
C PHE A 5 -45.73 -3.10 -18.91
N GLY A 6 -46.16 -1.88 -18.57
CA GLY A 6 -45.48 -0.64 -18.92
C GLY A 6 -44.68 -0.12 -17.71
N PHE A 7 -43.39 0.14 -17.93
CA PHE A 7 -42.52 0.91 -17.04
C PHE A 7 -41.68 1.81 -17.96
N SER A 8 -41.89 3.12 -17.94
CA SER A 8 -41.27 4.11 -17.05
C SER A 8 -40.07 4.76 -17.74
N THR A 9 -40.34 5.89 -18.39
CA THR A 9 -39.33 6.75 -19.04
C THR A 9 -39.17 8.02 -18.19
N LEU A 10 -38.18 8.03 -17.31
CA LEU A 10 -37.77 9.21 -16.55
C LEU A 10 -36.78 10.03 -17.39
N ARG A 11 -37.28 11.07 -18.07
CA ARG A 11 -36.45 12.16 -18.65
C ARG A 11 -36.17 13.19 -17.57
N GLN A 12 -34.90 13.33 -17.18
CA GLN A 12 -34.45 14.47 -16.40
C GLN A 12 -34.12 15.63 -17.36
N ASN A 13 -34.94 16.69 -17.31
CA ASN A 13 -34.64 18.00 -17.88
C ASN A 13 -34.07 18.88 -16.76
N LEU A 14 -32.75 19.11 -16.74
CA LEU A 14 -32.17 20.17 -15.92
C LEU A 14 -32.14 21.46 -16.74
N ARG A 15 -33.10 22.33 -16.42
CA ARG A 15 -33.27 23.68 -16.94
C ARG A 15 -32.24 24.59 -16.26
N VAL A 16 -31.40 25.22 -17.08
CA VAL A 16 -30.55 26.36 -16.76
C VAL A 16 -31.41 27.48 -16.16
N ARG A 17 -31.05 27.96 -14.96
CA ARG A 17 -31.57 29.20 -14.39
C ARG A 17 -30.40 30.09 -14.01
N THR A 18 -30.23 31.14 -14.82
CA THR A 18 -29.42 32.32 -14.57
C THR A 18 -29.98 33.12 -13.40
N HIS A 19 -29.12 33.59 -12.50
CA HIS A 19 -29.39 34.81 -11.73
C HIS A 19 -28.08 35.56 -11.44
N ASN A 20 -28.09 36.82 -11.87
CA ASN A 20 -27.18 37.92 -11.55
C ASN A 20 -27.11 38.20 -10.04
N SER A 21 -25.93 38.58 -9.51
CA SER A 21 -25.78 39.71 -8.57
C SER A 21 -24.32 40.06 -8.30
N GLU A 22 -24.01 41.36 -8.46
CA GLU A 22 -23.13 42.20 -7.63
C GLU A 22 -21.63 41.82 -7.50
N GLN A 23 -20.72 42.51 -8.17
CA GLN A 23 -20.13 43.81 -7.77
C GLN A 23 -19.88 43.95 -6.25
N GLY A 24 -18.62 43.77 -5.85
CA GLY A 24 -18.14 44.10 -4.51
C GLY A 24 -16.61 44.12 -4.46
N ARG A 25 -16.02 45.24 -4.89
CA ARG A 25 -14.60 45.60 -4.64
C ARG A 25 -14.42 45.88 -3.14
N LEU A 26 -13.50 45.19 -2.48
CA LEU A 26 -12.84 45.64 -1.24
C LEU A 26 -11.38 45.21 -1.32
N PHE A 27 -10.48 46.12 -1.71
CA PHE A 27 -9.61 46.88 -0.80
C PHE A 27 -8.71 45.96 0.06
N PHE A 28 -7.52 45.66 -0.47
CA PHE A 28 -6.35 45.28 0.31
C PHE A 28 -5.63 46.56 0.75
N PRO A 29 -5.46 46.85 2.04
CA PRO A 29 -4.48 47.84 2.48
C PRO A 29 -3.09 47.18 2.55
N SER A 30 -2.20 47.59 1.65
CA SER A 30 -0.77 47.45 1.81
C SER A 30 -0.26 48.53 2.76
N SER A 31 0.20 48.14 3.95
CA SER A 31 0.94 49.02 4.86
C SER A 31 2.37 49.24 4.34
N PRO A 32 2.85 50.50 4.23
CA PRO A 32 4.26 50.80 4.14
C PRO A 32 4.79 51.16 5.55
N CYS A 33 5.73 50.36 6.07
CA CYS A 33 6.47 50.73 7.28
C CYS A 33 7.74 51.48 6.86
N SER A 34 7.72 52.80 7.03
CA SER A 34 8.90 53.67 6.88
C SER A 34 9.59 53.75 8.24
N LEU A 35 10.83 53.28 8.36
CA LEU A 35 11.68 53.51 9.52
C LEU A 35 12.72 54.59 9.19
N LEU A 36 12.53 55.75 9.82
CA LEU A 36 13.50 56.83 9.91
C LEU A 36 14.60 56.45 10.89
N ALA A 37 15.83 56.77 10.49
CA ALA A 37 17.03 56.74 11.29
C ALA A 37 16.94 57.68 12.51
N GLY A 38 17.54 57.25 13.62
CA GLY A 38 17.69 58.07 14.82
C GLY A 38 18.50 57.36 15.89
N SER A 39 19.83 57.39 15.76
CA SER A 39 20.78 57.00 16.79
C SER A 39 20.74 57.94 17.99
N TRP A 40 20.57 57.40 19.19
CA TRP A 40 21.11 57.97 20.43
C TRP A 40 21.66 56.82 21.30
N LEU A 41 22.94 56.93 21.65
CA LEU A 41 23.66 56.10 22.60
C LEU A 41 23.18 56.39 24.02
N LEU A 42 22.99 55.35 24.85
CA LEU A 42 23.32 55.39 26.27
C LEU A 42 23.41 53.96 26.83
N ALA A 43 24.56 53.70 27.46
CA ALA A 43 24.97 52.42 28.01
C ALA A 43 24.20 52.06 29.29
N CYS A 44 23.86 50.78 29.45
CA CYS A 44 23.71 50.15 30.76
C CYS A 44 23.93 48.64 30.59
N GLY A 45 25.05 48.13 31.10
CA GLY A 45 25.33 46.70 31.10
C GLY A 45 24.48 46.00 32.15
N LEU A 46 24.02 44.79 31.84
CA LEU A 46 23.88 43.66 32.76
C LEU A 46 23.68 42.39 31.93
N LEU A 47 24.49 41.38 32.28
CA LEU A 47 24.63 40.04 31.73
C LEU A 47 23.28 39.35 31.42
N PHE A 48 23.00 39.07 30.15
CA PHE A 48 22.10 37.98 29.75
C PHE A 48 22.79 37.14 28.68
N SER A 49 23.14 35.92 29.10
CA SER A 49 23.71 34.86 28.29
C SER A 49 22.76 34.51 27.15
N THR A 50 23.04 34.99 25.94
CA THR A 50 22.38 34.53 24.72
C THR A 50 23.00 33.19 24.34
N ILE A 51 22.44 32.11 24.90
CA ILE A 51 22.65 30.78 24.36
C ILE A 51 21.90 30.75 23.02
N ASP A 52 22.62 31.08 21.95
CA ASP A 52 22.23 30.79 20.59
C ASP A 52 22.06 29.28 20.47
N CYS A 53 20.83 28.82 20.68
CA CYS A 53 20.42 27.46 20.38
C CYS A 53 20.48 27.32 18.86
N LEU A 54 21.62 26.86 18.35
CA LEU A 54 21.79 26.39 16.99
C LEU A 54 20.84 25.18 16.80
N ILE A 55 19.61 25.46 16.41
CA ILE A 55 18.66 24.46 15.96
C ILE A 55 19.14 24.00 14.59
N PHE A 56 20.09 23.07 14.58
CA PHE A 56 20.40 22.32 13.37
C PHE A 56 19.12 21.59 12.95
N PRO A 57 18.60 21.78 11.73
CA PRO A 57 17.52 20.96 11.24
C PRO A 57 18.05 19.53 11.22
N ALA A 58 17.51 18.67 12.09
CA ALA A 58 17.77 17.25 12.04
C ALA A 58 17.36 16.77 10.64
N THR A 59 18.35 16.51 9.79
CA THR A 59 18.12 15.80 8.54
C THR A 59 17.75 14.38 8.93
N ALA A 60 16.46 14.12 9.07
CA ALA A 60 15.93 12.76 9.18
C ALA A 60 16.37 12.03 7.91
N ARG A 61 17.41 11.20 8.03
CA ARG A 61 17.81 10.28 6.98
C ARG A 61 16.62 9.36 6.79
N ALA A 62 15.96 9.46 5.63
CA ALA A 62 14.87 8.56 5.26
C ALA A 62 15.42 7.14 5.33
N GLU A 63 15.12 6.45 6.43
CA GLU A 63 15.43 5.04 6.58
C GLU A 63 14.69 4.32 5.46
N GLN A 64 15.43 3.55 4.66
CA GLN A 64 14.83 2.86 3.52
C GLN A 64 13.76 1.91 4.05
N ALA A 65 12.50 2.15 3.70
CA ALA A 65 11.40 1.34 4.17
C ALA A 65 11.62 -0.13 3.76
N VAL A 66 11.80 -1.01 4.75
CA VAL A 66 12.06 -2.43 4.55
C VAL A 66 10.73 -3.18 4.47
N LEU A 67 10.52 -3.91 3.37
CA LEU A 67 9.37 -4.79 3.17
C LEU A 67 9.51 -6.06 4.02
N GLY A 68 8.54 -6.41 4.86
CA GLY A 68 8.48 -7.76 5.42
C GLY A 68 7.89 -8.73 4.41
N VAL A 69 8.55 -9.86 4.15
CA VAL A 69 8.08 -10.90 3.23
C VAL A 69 7.88 -12.19 4.01
N VAL A 70 6.64 -12.67 4.01
CA VAL A 70 6.24 -13.85 4.77
C VAL A 70 6.62 -15.12 4.03
N LYS A 71 7.40 -15.96 4.68
CA LYS A 71 7.73 -17.32 4.22
C LYS A 71 6.85 -18.32 4.97
N SER A 72 6.24 -19.22 4.23
CA SER A 72 5.41 -20.31 4.74
C SER A 72 5.85 -21.63 4.10
N GLU A 73 5.23 -22.74 4.51
CA GLU A 73 5.52 -24.06 3.93
C GLU A 73 5.17 -24.10 2.44
N GLU A 74 4.05 -23.48 2.05
CA GLU A 74 3.51 -23.53 0.68
C GLU A 74 4.37 -22.77 -0.33
N ASN A 75 5.06 -21.71 0.11
CA ASN A 75 5.92 -20.90 -0.76
C ASN A 75 7.42 -21.25 -0.62
N ALA A 76 7.78 -22.15 0.28
CA ALA A 76 9.17 -22.53 0.53
C ALA A 76 9.85 -23.14 -0.70
N ALA A 77 9.12 -23.94 -1.48
CA ALA A 77 9.64 -24.57 -2.71
C ALA A 77 9.94 -23.56 -3.83
N GLN A 78 9.30 -22.39 -3.81
CA GLN A 78 9.42 -21.32 -4.81
C GLN A 78 10.29 -20.16 -4.30
N TRP A 79 10.96 -20.35 -3.16
CA TRP A 79 11.61 -19.25 -2.45
C TRP A 79 12.76 -18.61 -3.25
N THR A 80 13.49 -19.42 -4.03
CA THR A 80 14.56 -18.93 -4.91
C THR A 80 14.00 -17.99 -5.99
N GLU A 81 12.89 -18.38 -6.60
CA GLU A 81 12.18 -17.60 -7.62
C GLU A 81 11.55 -16.33 -7.03
N ILE A 82 11.06 -16.40 -5.79
CA ILE A 82 10.53 -15.27 -5.03
C ILE A 82 11.63 -14.25 -4.75
N THR A 83 12.75 -14.70 -4.20
CA THR A 83 13.88 -13.81 -3.84
C THR A 83 14.50 -13.15 -5.06
N SER A 84 14.64 -13.87 -6.18
CA SER A 84 15.12 -13.28 -7.44
C SER A 84 14.21 -12.14 -7.94
N ARG A 85 12.88 -12.27 -7.82
CA ARG A 85 11.92 -11.20 -8.18
C ARG A 85 11.95 -10.03 -7.20
N LEU A 86 12.14 -10.28 -5.90
CA LEU A 86 12.29 -9.23 -4.90
C LEU A 86 13.55 -8.38 -5.17
N GLN A 87 14.67 -9.04 -5.50
CA GLN A 87 15.91 -8.39 -5.90
C GLN A 87 15.73 -7.58 -7.18
N LEU A 88 15.06 -8.15 -8.19
CA LEU A 88 14.76 -7.45 -9.45
C LEU A 88 13.85 -6.22 -9.24
N ALA A 89 12.93 -6.27 -8.27
CA ALA A 89 12.09 -5.13 -7.90
C ALA A 89 12.89 -3.99 -7.22
N GLY A 90 14.11 -4.29 -6.76
CA GLY A 90 15.01 -3.37 -6.06
C GLY A 90 14.49 -2.93 -4.70
N VAL A 91 13.79 -3.83 -4.01
CA VAL A 91 13.16 -3.56 -2.71
C VAL A 91 14.00 -4.18 -1.62
N ALA A 92 14.39 -3.38 -0.61
CA ALA A 92 14.97 -3.91 0.61
C ALA A 92 13.90 -4.74 1.36
N TYR A 93 14.21 -5.98 1.69
CA TYR A 93 13.24 -6.86 2.34
C TYR A 93 13.84 -7.68 3.49
N CYS A 94 12.94 -8.06 4.39
CA CYS A 94 13.18 -8.95 5.52
C CYS A 94 12.29 -10.17 5.41
N THR A 95 12.82 -11.35 5.68
CA THR A 95 12.02 -12.57 5.69
C THR A 95 11.43 -12.81 7.07
N ILE A 96 10.13 -13.06 7.13
CA ILE A 96 9.40 -13.40 8.35
C ILE A 96 8.87 -14.82 8.17
N SER A 97 9.24 -15.70 9.09
CA SER A 97 8.75 -17.09 9.11
C SER A 97 7.35 -17.12 9.71
N LEU A 98 6.34 -17.52 8.94
CA LEU A 98 4.95 -17.54 9.40
C LEU A 98 4.72 -18.40 10.65
N PRO A 99 5.32 -19.61 10.80
CA PRO A 99 5.20 -20.41 12.02
C PRO A 99 5.66 -19.68 13.29
N ASP A 100 6.60 -18.74 13.16
CA ASP A 100 7.18 -18.02 14.29
C ASP A 100 6.35 -16.79 14.70
N VAL A 101 5.32 -16.43 13.92
CA VAL A 101 4.43 -15.30 14.24
C VAL A 101 3.39 -15.72 15.27
N GLN A 102 3.55 -15.23 16.50
CA GLN A 102 2.63 -15.49 17.62
C GLN A 102 1.90 -14.21 18.08
N SER A 103 2.41 -13.04 17.71
CA SER A 103 1.94 -11.71 18.10
C SER A 103 2.25 -10.66 17.03
N ALA A 104 1.64 -9.48 17.14
CA ALA A 104 1.95 -8.36 16.25
C ALA A 104 3.43 -7.93 16.31
N ALA A 105 4.09 -8.10 17.46
CA ALA A 105 5.50 -7.76 17.65
C ALA A 105 6.43 -8.61 16.75
N ASP A 106 6.05 -9.84 16.44
CA ASP A 106 6.84 -10.74 15.58
C ASP A 106 6.84 -10.29 14.11
N LEU A 107 5.84 -9.49 13.72
CA LEU A 107 5.79 -8.82 12.41
C LEU A 107 6.67 -7.56 12.38
N GLY A 108 6.94 -6.99 13.57
CA GLY A 108 7.76 -5.80 13.85
C GLY A 108 7.33 -4.52 13.14
N ASP A 109 8.21 -3.51 13.16
CA ASP A 109 7.85 -2.11 12.84
C ASP A 109 7.77 -1.77 11.34
N ARG A 110 7.60 -2.79 10.49
CA ARG A 110 7.53 -2.59 9.04
C ARG A 110 6.22 -1.89 8.69
N ALA A 111 6.25 -1.02 7.69
CA ALA A 111 5.02 -0.40 7.19
C ALA A 111 4.20 -1.37 6.33
N VAL A 112 4.87 -2.29 5.62
CA VAL A 112 4.23 -3.17 4.64
C VAL A 112 4.71 -4.62 4.82
N LEU A 113 3.76 -5.56 4.78
CA LEU A 113 3.99 -6.99 4.67
C LEU A 113 3.55 -7.50 3.31
N PHE A 114 4.34 -8.41 2.74
CA PHE A 114 4.00 -9.15 1.54
C PHE A 114 3.81 -10.64 1.88
N LEU A 115 2.65 -11.19 1.52
CA LEU A 115 2.25 -12.57 1.74
C LEU A 115 2.18 -13.29 0.38
N PRO A 116 3.32 -13.77 -0.16
CA PRO A 116 3.33 -14.49 -1.41
C PRO A 116 2.74 -15.90 -1.24
N ASN A 117 1.56 -16.13 -1.82
CA ASN A 117 0.94 -17.47 -1.97
C ASN A 117 0.70 -18.21 -0.63
N VAL A 118 0.47 -17.49 0.47
CA VAL A 118 0.30 -18.07 1.81
C VAL A 118 -1.11 -18.62 1.98
N GLN A 119 -1.31 -19.94 1.82
CA GLN A 119 -2.66 -20.51 1.72
C GLN A 119 -3.30 -20.80 3.07
N ALA A 120 -2.52 -21.27 4.03
CA ALA A 120 -2.98 -21.55 5.39
C ALA A 120 -2.40 -20.52 6.37
N ILE A 121 -3.30 -19.90 7.14
CA ILE A 121 -2.98 -18.99 8.23
C ILE A 121 -3.73 -19.50 9.47
N ALA A 122 -2.99 -19.73 10.55
CA ALA A 122 -3.55 -20.15 11.82
C ALA A 122 -4.30 -19.00 12.52
N PRO A 123 -5.25 -19.30 13.42
CA PRO A 123 -5.96 -18.26 14.18
C PRO A 123 -5.02 -17.27 14.88
N THR A 124 -3.97 -17.76 15.55
CA THR A 124 -2.98 -16.91 16.24
C THR A 124 -2.29 -15.93 15.28
N GLN A 125 -1.87 -16.41 14.11
CA GLN A 125 -1.21 -15.59 13.08
C GLN A 125 -2.18 -14.56 12.47
N ALA A 126 -3.46 -14.93 12.29
CA ALA A 126 -4.46 -14.02 11.76
C ALA A 126 -4.79 -12.89 12.75
N ILE A 127 -4.83 -13.19 14.05
CA ILE A 127 -5.00 -12.19 15.12
C ILE A 127 -3.78 -11.28 15.20
N ALA A 128 -2.57 -11.85 15.14
CA ALA A 128 -1.33 -11.06 15.09
C ALA A 128 -1.31 -10.09 13.89
N LEU A 129 -1.78 -10.55 12.72
CA LEU A 129 -1.90 -9.71 11.53
C LEU A 129 -2.96 -8.61 11.69
N GLU A 130 -4.12 -8.94 12.24
CA GLU A 130 -5.17 -7.95 12.54
C GLU A 130 -4.65 -6.85 13.47
N ASP A 131 -4.02 -7.24 14.58
CA ASP A 131 -3.48 -6.34 15.57
C ASP A 131 -2.40 -5.44 14.96
N TRP A 132 -1.46 -6.01 14.21
CA TRP A 132 -0.44 -5.25 13.48
C TRP A 132 -1.04 -4.27 12.44
N MET A 133 -2.06 -4.70 11.68
CA MET A 133 -2.76 -3.82 10.74
C MET A 133 -3.57 -2.70 11.44
N SER A 134 -4.00 -2.92 12.68
CA SER A 134 -4.68 -1.91 13.50
C SER A 134 -3.73 -0.78 13.90
N HIS A 135 -2.43 -1.09 14.06
CA HIS A 135 -1.35 -0.14 14.31
C HIS A 135 -0.80 0.55 13.06
N GLY A 136 -1.50 0.44 11.92
CA GLY A 136 -1.14 1.12 10.68
C GLY A 136 -0.33 0.28 9.70
N GLY A 137 -0.16 -1.02 9.95
CA GLY A 137 0.39 -1.95 8.97
C GLY A 137 -0.42 -2.03 7.66
N ARG A 138 0.25 -2.38 6.57
CA ARG A 138 -0.32 -2.53 5.23
C ARG A 138 0.03 -3.89 4.62
N VAL A 139 -0.90 -4.53 3.93
CA VAL A 139 -0.70 -5.88 3.40
C VAL A 139 -0.74 -5.93 1.88
N ILE A 140 0.25 -6.55 1.27
CA ILE A 140 0.18 -7.02 -0.11
C ILE A 140 0.07 -8.53 -0.05
N ALA A 141 -0.96 -9.11 -0.64
CA ALA A 141 -1.16 -10.56 -0.68
C ALA A 141 -1.20 -11.04 -2.14
N SER A 142 -0.73 -12.26 -2.41
CA SER A 142 -0.85 -12.86 -3.74
C SER A 142 -1.41 -14.28 -3.68
N GLY A 143 -2.00 -14.71 -4.80
CA GLY A 143 -2.50 -16.06 -4.93
C GLY A 143 -3.66 -16.36 -3.98
N PRO A 144 -3.90 -17.64 -3.66
CA PRO A 144 -5.00 -18.06 -2.79
C PRO A 144 -4.71 -17.80 -1.31
N THR A 145 -4.37 -16.56 -0.95
CA THR A 145 -3.98 -16.20 0.42
C THR A 145 -5.12 -16.49 1.40
N GLY A 146 -4.84 -17.31 2.42
CA GLY A 146 -5.79 -17.71 3.45
C GLY A 146 -6.89 -18.66 3.00
N ASN A 147 -6.92 -19.13 1.75
CA ASN A 147 -8.03 -19.92 1.22
C ASN A 147 -8.16 -21.31 1.89
N MET A 148 -7.05 -21.84 2.41
CA MET A 148 -6.99 -23.11 3.16
C MET A 148 -7.13 -22.91 4.68
N SER A 149 -7.29 -21.68 5.15
CA SER A 149 -7.47 -21.39 6.58
C SER A 149 -8.85 -21.83 7.11
N PRO A 150 -9.01 -21.98 8.44
CA PRO A 150 -10.31 -22.23 9.05
C PRO A 150 -11.36 -21.17 8.67
N PRO A 151 -12.68 -21.51 8.64
CA PRO A 151 -13.74 -20.58 8.22
C PRO A 151 -13.71 -19.21 8.91
N GLY A 152 -13.51 -19.17 10.23
CA GLY A 152 -13.41 -17.91 10.98
C GLY A 152 -12.21 -17.06 10.56
N VAL A 153 -11.07 -17.69 10.28
CA VAL A 153 -9.88 -17.00 9.78
C VAL A 153 -10.10 -16.47 8.37
N ARG A 154 -10.76 -17.23 7.49
CA ARG A 154 -11.10 -16.76 6.14
C ARG A 154 -12.00 -15.54 6.16
N GLN A 155 -13.00 -15.54 7.05
CA GLN A 155 -13.88 -14.39 7.23
C GLN A 155 -13.11 -13.17 7.74
N LEU A 156 -12.23 -13.35 8.73
CA LEU A 156 -11.36 -12.30 9.25
C LEU A 156 -10.45 -11.74 8.14
N LEU A 157 -9.72 -12.59 7.43
CA LEU A 157 -8.83 -12.18 6.34
C LEU A 157 -9.59 -11.47 5.22
N GLY A 158 -10.77 -11.97 4.84
CA GLY A 158 -11.63 -11.32 3.86
C GLY A 158 -12.07 -9.91 4.28
N SER A 159 -12.27 -9.68 5.58
CA SER A 159 -12.54 -8.35 6.15
C SER A 159 -11.28 -7.46 6.14
N LEU A 160 -10.15 -7.98 6.63
CA LEU A 160 -8.89 -7.25 6.73
C LEU A 160 -8.33 -6.83 5.36
N LEU A 161 -8.32 -7.76 4.42
CA LEU A 161 -7.79 -7.55 3.07
C LEU A 161 -8.81 -6.87 2.15
N GLY A 162 -10.08 -6.82 2.53
CA GLY A 162 -11.16 -6.32 1.69
C GLY A 162 -11.40 -7.16 0.43
N ALA A 163 -10.77 -8.31 0.31
CA ALA A 163 -10.95 -9.23 -0.80
C ALA A 163 -10.48 -10.63 -0.42
N TYR A 164 -10.90 -11.64 -1.17
CA TYR A 164 -10.38 -13.00 -1.07
C TYR A 164 -10.24 -13.62 -2.45
N TRP A 165 -9.43 -14.67 -2.54
CA TRP A 165 -9.33 -15.49 -3.74
C TRP A 165 -10.58 -16.35 -3.90
N GLY A 166 -11.32 -16.16 -4.99
CA GLY A 166 -12.50 -16.94 -5.31
C GLY A 166 -12.14 -18.29 -5.93
N PHE A 167 -11.63 -18.26 -7.16
CA PHE A 167 -11.36 -19.47 -7.94
C PHE A 167 -10.27 -19.22 -9.00
N PRO A 168 -9.51 -20.25 -9.38
CA PRO A 168 -8.53 -20.13 -10.46
C PRO A 168 -9.22 -19.94 -11.81
N LEU A 169 -8.52 -19.28 -12.73
CA LEU A 169 -8.90 -19.24 -14.14
C LEU A 169 -8.65 -20.62 -14.77
N THR A 170 -9.44 -20.96 -15.78
CA THR A 170 -9.28 -22.21 -16.53
C THR A 170 -8.14 -22.17 -17.55
N ALA A 171 -7.71 -20.97 -17.96
CA ALA A 171 -6.62 -20.74 -18.89
C ALA A 171 -5.95 -19.38 -18.63
N PRO A 172 -4.71 -19.15 -19.09
CA PRO A 172 -4.07 -17.86 -19.02
C PRO A 172 -4.90 -16.76 -19.70
N ALA A 173 -5.06 -15.63 -19.03
CA ALA A 173 -5.84 -14.50 -19.51
C ALA A 173 -5.02 -13.21 -19.50
N ASN A 174 -5.38 -12.27 -20.38
CA ASN A 174 -4.74 -10.95 -20.38
C ASN A 174 -5.20 -10.16 -19.15
N LEU A 175 -4.24 -9.70 -18.35
CA LEU A 175 -4.49 -8.75 -17.29
C LEU A 175 -4.64 -7.34 -17.88
N GLN A 176 -5.66 -6.60 -17.45
CA GLN A 176 -5.85 -5.20 -17.83
C GLN A 176 -5.90 -4.30 -16.60
N PRO A 177 -4.87 -3.45 -16.39
CA PRO A 177 -4.92 -2.38 -15.41
C PRO A 177 -6.03 -1.37 -15.75
N LEU A 178 -6.88 -1.05 -14.77
CA LEU A 178 -7.95 -0.08 -14.89
C LEU A 178 -7.40 1.33 -14.65
N ARG A 179 -7.40 2.16 -15.70
CA ARG A 179 -7.04 3.58 -15.56
C ARG A 179 -8.17 4.31 -14.85
N THR A 180 -7.91 4.75 -13.62
CA THR A 180 -8.82 5.58 -12.83
C THR A 180 -8.09 6.83 -12.37
N ASN A 181 -8.79 7.96 -12.34
CA ASN A 181 -8.23 9.24 -11.90
C ASN A 181 -7.66 9.08 -10.48
N GLY A 182 -6.38 9.39 -10.28
CA GLY A 182 -5.72 9.31 -8.97
C GLY A 182 -4.92 8.03 -8.68
N ARG A 183 -4.78 7.08 -9.62
CA ARG A 183 -3.93 5.87 -9.44
C ARG A 183 -2.69 5.89 -10.32
N ASP A 184 -1.86 6.92 -10.16
CA ASP A 184 -0.61 7.05 -10.92
C ASP A 184 0.41 5.95 -10.57
N TRP A 185 0.31 5.35 -9.38
CA TRP A 185 1.13 4.21 -8.96
C TRP A 185 1.03 3.01 -9.92
N LEU A 186 -0.14 2.81 -10.54
CA LEU A 186 -0.41 1.69 -11.45
C LEU A 186 0.37 1.81 -12.77
N ARG A 187 0.88 3.00 -13.11
CA ARG A 187 1.75 3.19 -14.29
C ARG A 187 3.04 2.38 -14.17
N GLN A 188 3.52 2.14 -12.95
CA GLN A 188 4.73 1.36 -12.69
C GLN A 188 4.53 -0.15 -12.94
N ALA A 189 3.30 -0.66 -12.84
CA ALA A 189 2.98 -2.05 -13.14
C ALA A 189 3.09 -2.37 -14.64
N GLY A 190 3.22 -1.33 -15.48
CA GLY A 190 3.35 -1.47 -16.92
C GLY A 190 2.04 -1.78 -17.64
N LYS A 191 2.17 -2.27 -18.87
CA LYS A 191 1.04 -2.84 -19.61
C LYS A 191 0.82 -4.25 -19.07
N GLY A 192 -0.43 -4.63 -18.84
CA GLY A 192 -0.72 -6.00 -18.41
C GLY A 192 -0.29 -7.03 -19.47
N GLY A 193 -0.37 -8.31 -19.12
CA GLY A 193 0.10 -9.41 -19.96
C GLY A 193 -0.75 -10.65 -19.78
N GLN A 194 -0.53 -11.64 -20.66
CA GLN A 194 -1.19 -12.93 -20.56
C GLN A 194 -0.49 -13.77 -19.49
N ILE A 195 -1.19 -14.05 -18.40
CA ILE A 195 -0.67 -14.82 -17.27
C ILE A 195 -1.73 -15.79 -16.74
N SER A 196 -1.29 -16.81 -16.01
CA SER A 196 -2.18 -17.67 -15.24
C SER A 196 -2.58 -16.96 -13.94
N GLY A 197 -3.79 -17.20 -13.44
CA GLY A 197 -4.26 -16.52 -12.23
C GLY A 197 -5.62 -17.02 -11.77
N GLY A 198 -6.31 -16.20 -11.01
CA GLY A 198 -7.64 -16.46 -10.46
C GLY A 198 -8.38 -15.18 -10.12
N VAL A 199 -9.66 -15.33 -9.89
CA VAL A 199 -10.56 -14.23 -9.60
C VAL A 199 -10.43 -13.83 -8.15
N VAL A 200 -10.24 -12.54 -7.93
CA VAL A 200 -10.24 -11.91 -6.60
C VAL A 200 -11.60 -11.28 -6.37
N ILE A 201 -12.30 -11.69 -5.30
CA ILE A 201 -13.66 -11.24 -4.99
C ILE A 201 -13.57 -10.12 -3.93
N PRO A 202 -13.98 -8.88 -4.25
CA PRO A 202 -14.07 -7.79 -3.26
C PRO A 202 -15.13 -8.10 -2.20
N THR A 203 -14.87 -7.76 -0.93
CA THR A 203 -15.78 -8.01 0.20
C THR A 203 -16.45 -6.76 0.76
N GLY A 204 -15.89 -5.56 0.50
CA GLY A 204 -16.35 -4.31 1.10
C GLY A 204 -16.56 -3.17 0.10
N ILE A 205 -17.24 -2.12 0.54
CA ILE A 205 -17.51 -0.92 -0.28
C ILE A 205 -16.23 -0.16 -0.67
N ASN A 206 -15.20 -0.26 0.17
CA ASN A 206 -13.88 0.35 -0.06
C ASN A 206 -12.94 -0.54 -0.88
N SER A 207 -13.37 -1.77 -1.21
CA SER A 207 -12.60 -2.71 -1.99
C SER A 207 -12.78 -2.43 -3.48
N LYS A 208 -11.76 -1.84 -4.10
CA LYS A 208 -11.84 -1.40 -5.49
C LYS A 208 -10.98 -2.30 -6.38
N PRO A 209 -11.56 -2.89 -7.44
CA PRO A 209 -10.78 -3.48 -8.52
C PRO A 209 -9.87 -2.41 -9.15
N VAL A 210 -8.60 -2.74 -9.32
CA VAL A 210 -7.59 -1.93 -10.03
C VAL A 210 -7.10 -2.62 -11.30
N ALA A 211 -7.32 -3.92 -11.41
CA ALA A 211 -7.08 -4.68 -12.64
C ALA A 211 -8.12 -5.78 -12.78
N ILE A 212 -8.40 -6.12 -14.03
CA ILE A 212 -9.37 -7.14 -14.40
C ILE A 212 -8.72 -8.15 -15.34
N TRP A 213 -9.26 -9.36 -15.34
CA TRP A 213 -9.02 -10.33 -16.40
C TRP A 213 -9.84 -9.92 -17.61
N GLN A 214 -9.20 -9.79 -18.78
CA GLN A 214 -9.89 -9.60 -20.06
C GLN A 214 -10.63 -10.88 -20.43
N SER A 215 -11.83 -11.00 -19.91
CA SER A 215 -12.77 -12.09 -20.17
C SER A 215 -14.15 -11.50 -20.42
N LYS A 216 -15.11 -12.33 -20.82
CA LYS A 216 -16.49 -11.90 -21.06
C LYS A 216 -17.12 -11.22 -19.84
N GLU A 217 -16.68 -11.61 -18.64
CA GLU A 217 -17.23 -11.13 -17.37
C GLU A 217 -16.38 -10.03 -16.71
N ASN A 218 -15.21 -9.68 -17.27
CA ASN A 218 -14.29 -8.68 -16.72
C ASN A 218 -14.04 -8.85 -15.21
N GLN A 219 -13.77 -10.09 -14.81
CA GLN A 219 -13.60 -10.47 -13.41
C GLN A 219 -12.38 -9.77 -12.80
N ALA A 220 -12.48 -9.39 -11.52
CA ALA A 220 -11.41 -8.69 -10.84
C ALA A 220 -10.18 -9.59 -10.64
N ALA A 221 -9.02 -9.03 -10.98
CA ALA A 221 -7.73 -9.68 -10.90
C ALA A 221 -6.84 -9.06 -9.82
N VAL A 222 -6.98 -7.76 -9.59
CA VAL A 222 -6.33 -7.08 -8.47
C VAL A 222 -7.35 -6.20 -7.79
N VAL A 223 -7.45 -6.32 -6.47
CA VAL A 223 -8.33 -5.51 -5.62
C VAL A 223 -7.48 -4.79 -4.59
N THR A 224 -7.74 -3.50 -4.41
CA THR A 224 -7.05 -2.68 -3.40
C THR A 224 -8.04 -2.08 -2.43
N THR A 225 -7.55 -1.79 -1.23
CA THR A 225 -8.14 -0.92 -0.22
C THR A 225 -7.08 0.09 0.22
N ASP A 226 -7.42 1.00 1.14
CA ASP A 226 -6.44 1.90 1.75
C ASP A 226 -5.36 1.15 2.56
N ARG A 227 -5.64 -0.11 2.95
CA ARG A 227 -4.76 -0.92 3.80
C ARG A 227 -4.18 -2.17 3.15
N SER A 228 -4.69 -2.56 1.99
CA SER A 228 -4.32 -3.83 1.38
C SER A 228 -4.34 -3.82 -0.14
N THR A 229 -3.54 -4.68 -0.76
CA THR A 229 -3.61 -5.01 -2.19
C THR A 229 -3.56 -6.52 -2.35
N VAL A 230 -4.53 -7.11 -3.04
CA VAL A 230 -4.61 -8.55 -3.30
C VAL A 230 -4.39 -8.82 -4.79
N LEU A 231 -3.33 -9.55 -5.11
CA LEU A 231 -2.92 -9.95 -6.45
C LEU A 231 -3.49 -11.33 -6.81
N GLY A 232 -4.25 -11.40 -7.88
CA GLY A 232 -4.96 -12.60 -8.33
C GLY A 232 -4.12 -13.64 -9.07
N TRP A 233 -2.84 -13.79 -8.78
CA TRP A 233 -2.03 -14.86 -9.35
C TRP A 233 -0.99 -15.37 -8.34
N PHE A 234 -0.44 -16.56 -8.61
CA PHE A 234 0.67 -17.08 -7.83
C PHE A 234 1.94 -16.30 -8.18
N TRP A 235 2.42 -15.52 -7.23
CA TRP A 235 3.60 -14.68 -7.41
C TRP A 235 4.86 -15.52 -7.18
N GLY A 236 5.93 -15.32 -7.96
CA GLY A 236 7.14 -16.14 -7.78
C GLY A 236 7.14 -17.46 -8.52
N VAL A 237 6.22 -17.65 -9.48
CA VAL A 237 6.12 -18.91 -10.23
C VAL A 237 6.31 -18.63 -11.73
N ASN A 238 7.40 -19.14 -12.31
CA ASN A 238 7.80 -18.86 -13.70
C ASN A 238 6.76 -19.32 -14.74
N THR A 239 6.00 -20.38 -14.45
CA THR A 239 4.93 -20.88 -15.32
C THR A 239 3.64 -20.05 -15.24
N VAL A 240 3.55 -19.16 -14.25
CA VAL A 240 2.37 -18.32 -13.99
C VAL A 240 2.56 -16.95 -14.59
N ALA A 241 3.68 -16.29 -14.26
CA ALA A 241 4.02 -14.95 -14.73
C ALA A 241 5.54 -14.77 -14.93
N PRO A 242 5.95 -13.95 -15.93
CA PRO A 242 7.35 -13.54 -16.10
C PRO A 242 7.89 -12.79 -14.88
N GLN A 243 9.21 -12.82 -14.69
CA GLN A 243 9.87 -12.20 -13.53
C GLN A 243 9.64 -10.69 -13.48
N GLU A 244 9.79 -10.02 -14.62
CA GLU A 244 9.63 -8.56 -14.76
C GLU A 244 8.20 -8.13 -14.43
N PHE A 245 7.22 -8.95 -14.79
CA PHE A 245 5.82 -8.70 -14.50
C PHE A 245 5.58 -8.69 -12.98
N ASP A 246 6.03 -9.74 -12.29
CA ASP A 246 5.88 -9.86 -10.84
C ASP A 246 6.58 -8.72 -10.08
N SER A 247 7.81 -8.38 -10.50
CA SER A 247 8.59 -7.29 -9.90
C SER A 247 7.94 -5.93 -10.15
N ALA A 248 7.43 -5.67 -11.36
CA ALA A 248 6.74 -4.42 -11.68
C ALA A 248 5.45 -4.25 -10.86
N TRP A 249 4.64 -5.31 -10.74
CA TRP A 249 3.41 -5.29 -9.94
C TRP A 249 3.67 -5.11 -8.45
N LEU A 250 4.67 -5.80 -7.89
CA LEU A 250 5.04 -5.61 -6.50
C LEU A 250 5.49 -4.17 -6.24
N ARG A 251 6.37 -3.64 -7.09
CA ARG A 251 6.87 -2.26 -6.97
C ARG A 251 5.73 -1.24 -7.09
N ALA A 252 4.81 -1.45 -8.03
CA ALA A 252 3.63 -0.62 -8.17
C ALA A 252 2.77 -0.64 -6.89
N ALA A 253 2.43 -1.83 -6.39
CA ALA A 253 1.64 -1.99 -5.17
C ALA A 253 2.32 -1.37 -3.94
N LEU A 254 3.64 -1.52 -3.80
CA LEU A 254 4.41 -0.92 -2.71
C LEU A 254 4.40 0.62 -2.77
N SER A 255 4.48 1.19 -3.97
CA SER A 255 4.50 2.65 -4.15
C SER A 255 3.22 3.36 -3.70
N GLN A 256 2.13 2.60 -3.45
CA GLN A 256 0.92 3.11 -2.82
C GLN A 256 1.13 3.41 -1.33
N TYR A 257 2.01 2.68 -0.66
CA TYR A 257 2.16 2.72 0.81
C TYR A 257 3.46 3.39 1.26
N ILE A 258 4.51 3.29 0.46
CA ILE A 258 5.85 3.80 0.79
C ILE A 258 6.48 4.51 -0.40
N GLN A 259 7.38 5.45 -0.11
CA GLN A 259 8.18 6.09 -1.15
C GLN A 259 9.30 5.14 -1.58
N LEU A 260 9.31 4.79 -2.86
CA LEU A 260 10.34 3.93 -3.45
C LEU A 260 11.39 4.79 -4.18
N PRO A 261 12.67 4.39 -4.17
CA PRO A 261 13.69 5.06 -4.98
C PRO A 261 13.31 4.97 -6.46
N ALA A 262 13.48 6.06 -7.23
CA ALA A 262 13.03 6.17 -8.62
C ALA A 262 13.59 5.07 -9.55
N THR A 263 14.74 4.49 -9.20
CA THR A 263 15.39 3.39 -9.93
C THR A 263 15.47 2.15 -9.06
N ALA A 264 15.07 1.00 -9.60
CA ALA A 264 15.31 -0.29 -8.97
C ALA A 264 16.79 -0.65 -9.12
N THR A 265 17.52 -0.68 -8.01
CA THR A 265 18.85 -1.30 -7.93
C THR A 265 18.69 -2.63 -7.23
N ALA A 266 19.38 -3.68 -7.69
CA ALA A 266 19.34 -4.98 -7.01
C ALA A 266 19.70 -4.81 -5.53
N THR A 267 18.78 -5.19 -4.64
CA THR A 267 18.94 -5.04 -3.20
C THR A 267 19.05 -6.40 -2.55
N GLU A 268 20.12 -6.61 -1.78
CA GLU A 268 20.28 -7.80 -0.95
C GLU A 268 19.25 -7.84 0.19
N PRO A 269 18.95 -9.02 0.76
CA PRO A 269 18.13 -9.11 1.97
C PRO A 269 18.70 -8.20 3.06
N ALA A 270 17.85 -7.42 3.72
CA ALA A 270 18.29 -6.53 4.79
C ALA A 270 18.86 -7.36 5.95
N LYS A 271 20.10 -7.08 6.39
CA LYS A 271 20.79 -7.86 7.43
C LYS A 271 20.18 -7.71 8.82
N ASN A 272 19.40 -6.66 9.08
CA ASN A 272 18.89 -6.31 10.41
C ASN A 272 17.36 -6.36 10.46
N CYS A 273 16.80 -7.56 10.39
CA CYS A 273 15.35 -7.77 10.52
C CYS A 273 14.86 -7.82 11.97
N ASN A 274 15.73 -7.55 12.96
CA ASN A 274 15.42 -7.62 14.39
C ASN A 274 15.88 -6.40 15.18
N ASN A 275 15.93 -5.21 14.57
CA ASN A 275 16.09 -4.00 15.36
C ASN A 275 14.74 -3.64 15.99
N ILE A 276 14.38 -4.36 17.05
CA ILE A 276 13.55 -3.79 18.11
C ILE A 276 14.36 -2.61 18.61
N ALA A 277 13.95 -1.40 18.23
CA ALA A 277 14.52 -0.20 18.83
C ALA A 277 14.02 -0.13 20.29
N THR A 278 14.60 -0.94 21.16
CA THR A 278 14.70 -0.58 22.56
C THR A 278 15.59 0.66 22.58
N ALA A 279 14.98 1.83 22.70
CA ALA A 279 15.65 3.02 23.18
C ALA A 279 16.14 2.68 24.59
N ASP A 280 17.35 2.11 24.66
CA ASP A 280 18.01 1.84 25.91
C ASP A 280 18.40 3.20 26.49
N VAL A 281 17.75 3.52 27.60
CA VAL A 281 18.07 4.66 28.44
C VAL A 281 19.43 4.36 29.06
N ALA A 282 20.51 4.76 28.40
CA ALA A 282 21.81 4.84 29.04
C ALA A 282 21.87 6.15 29.87
N GLN A 283 21.32 6.07 31.08
CA GLN A 283 21.74 6.94 32.19
C GLN A 283 23.11 6.46 32.71
N GLY A 284 24.08 7.37 32.71
CA GLY A 284 25.05 7.57 33.80
C GLY A 284 26.13 6.52 34.05
N SER A 285 27.40 6.95 33.90
CA SER A 285 28.44 6.92 34.94
C SER A 285 29.61 7.80 34.51
#